data_AF-A0A1G1WRF7-F1
#
_entry.id   AF-A0A1G1WRF7-F1
#
_cell.length_a   1.000
_cell.length_b   1.000
_cell.length_c   1.000
_cell.angle_alpha   90.00
_cell.angle_beta   90.00
_cell.angle_gamma   90.00
#
_symmetry.space_group_name_H-M   'P 1'
#
loop_
_entity.id
_entity.type
_entity.pdbx_description
1 polymer ?
#
loop_
_entity_poly.entity_id
_entity_poly.type
_entity_poly.pdbx_seq_one_letter_code
_entity_poly.pdbx_strand_id
1 'polypeptide(L)'
;MLKFRLFPTRPKIKALPRVFSIQKVHHPKIRFLAAIEVILILIVILGTAVGFLNFKKISPAKFFGNLPLTLVPKQATESVQKRVSFEEQVKSLLKDSSAVVAKSETTAEGSLLITAGEGTKIYFNASRDPAEQVTTLQTVLSKAKIDGKQVKKVDFRFDKLVVEY
;
A
#
# COMPACT_ATOMS: atom_id res chain seq x y z
N MET A 1 16.13 119.12 26.84
CA MET A 1 16.78 117.92 26.24
C MET A 1 15.80 116.75 26.28
N LEU A 2 15.19 116.39 25.15
CA LEU A 2 14.24 115.28 25.05
C LEU A 2 14.88 114.14 24.23
N LYS A 3 15.17 112.99 24.86
CA LYS A 3 15.71 111.80 24.19
C LYS A 3 14.54 110.95 23.68
N PHE A 4 14.27 111.01 22.38
CA PHE A 4 13.35 110.07 21.73
C PHE A 4 13.98 108.67 21.71
N ARG A 5 13.33 107.68 22.34
CA ARG A 5 13.67 106.26 22.17
C ARG A 5 13.15 105.80 20.81
N LEU A 6 14.07 105.52 19.90
CA LEU A 6 13.79 104.79 18.66
C LEU A 6 13.41 103.36 19.02
N PHE A 7 12.16 102.98 18.76
CA PHE A 7 11.74 101.57 18.79
C PHE A 7 12.23 100.88 17.51
N PRO A 8 12.84 99.69 17.58
CA PRO A 8 13.25 98.98 16.37
C PRO A 8 12.03 98.48 15.59
N THR A 9 11.98 98.80 14.30
CA THR A 9 10.97 98.29 13.36
C THR A 9 11.16 96.79 13.19
N ARG A 10 10.12 96.00 13.46
CA ARG A 10 10.16 94.54 13.26
C ARG A 10 10.39 94.21 11.78
N PRO A 11 11.30 93.28 11.43
CA PRO A 11 11.49 92.88 10.04
C PRO A 11 10.23 92.19 9.51
N LYS A 12 9.80 92.57 8.30
CA LYS A 12 8.69 91.90 7.59
C LYS A 12 9.11 90.49 7.24
N ILE A 13 8.50 89.50 7.90
CA ILE A 13 8.71 88.08 7.62
C ILE A 13 8.13 87.80 6.23
N LYS A 14 8.98 87.46 5.26
CA LYS A 14 8.53 87.03 3.93
C LYS A 14 7.84 85.68 4.09
N ALA A 15 6.56 85.58 3.71
CA ALA A 15 5.84 84.32 3.69
C ALA A 15 6.52 83.37 2.70
N LEU A 16 6.89 82.17 3.17
CA LEU A 16 7.42 81.13 2.30
C LEU A 16 6.37 80.72 1.25
N PRO A 17 6.78 80.40 0.01
CA PRO A 17 5.84 79.95 -1.00
C PRO A 17 5.12 78.69 -0.53
N ARG A 18 3.80 78.62 -0.72
CA ARG A 18 3.04 77.38 -0.49
C ARG A 18 3.48 76.35 -1.52
N VAL A 19 4.46 75.53 -1.16
CA VAL A 19 4.85 74.38 -1.97
C VAL A 19 3.82 73.28 -1.70
N PHE A 20 3.07 72.92 -2.74
CA PHE A 20 2.21 71.75 -2.70
C PHE A 20 3.09 70.50 -2.60
N SER A 21 3.23 69.96 -1.39
CA SER A 21 3.78 68.62 -1.21
C SER A 21 2.65 67.61 -1.30
N ILE A 22 2.65 66.82 -2.37
CA ILE A 22 1.76 65.68 -2.50
C ILE A 22 2.24 64.65 -1.48
N GLN A 23 1.58 64.58 -0.32
CA GLN A 23 1.84 63.50 0.63
C GLN A 23 1.53 62.18 -0.05
N LYS A 24 2.57 61.35 -0.21
CA LYS A 24 2.47 60.04 -0.85
C LYS A 24 1.60 59.15 0.03
N VAL A 25 0.32 59.01 -0.32
CA VAL A 25 -0.65 58.20 0.41
C VAL A 25 -0.10 56.78 0.51
N HIS A 26 0.29 56.37 1.73
CA HIS A 26 0.73 55.01 1.98
C HIS A 26 -0.50 54.12 2.01
N HIS A 27 -0.59 53.17 1.09
CA HIS A 27 -1.57 52.08 1.13
C HIS A 27 -0.89 50.81 1.68
N PRO A 28 -0.69 50.69 3.01
CA PRO A 28 0.05 49.59 3.60
C PRO A 28 -0.59 48.23 3.32
N LYS A 29 -1.93 48.19 3.21
CA LYS A 29 -2.69 46.98 2.90
C LYS A 29 -2.36 46.41 1.51
N ILE A 30 -2.20 47.26 0.50
CA ILE A 30 -1.89 46.83 -0.87
C ILE A 30 -0.47 46.25 -0.94
N ARG A 31 0.49 46.88 -0.27
CA ARG A 31 1.86 46.37 -0.18
C ARG A 31 1.96 45.06 0.60
N PHE A 32 1.13 44.90 1.62
CA PHE A 32 1.03 43.66 2.38
C PHE A 32 0.48 42.50 1.52
N LEU A 33 -0.59 42.75 0.75
CA LEU A 33 -1.12 41.77 -0.21
C LEU A 33 -0.06 41.39 -1.27
N ALA A 34 0.65 42.38 -1.82
CA ALA A 34 1.73 42.12 -2.78
C ALA A 34 2.89 41.31 -2.16
N ALA A 35 3.23 41.56 -0.89
CA ALA A 35 4.24 40.78 -0.19
C ALA A 35 3.81 39.32 0.02
N ILE A 36 2.54 39.08 0.36
CA ILE A 36 1.98 37.72 0.49
C ILE A 36 2.05 36.98 -0.86
N GLU A 37 1.66 37.64 -1.95
CA GLU A 37 1.72 37.05 -3.29
C GLU A 37 3.16 36.64 -3.66
N VAL A 38 4.13 37.52 -3.42
CA VAL A 38 5.55 37.21 -3.65
C VAL A 38 6.02 36.03 -2.80
N ILE A 39 5.61 35.98 -1.53
CA ILE A 39 5.94 34.85 -0.63
C ILE A 39 5.35 33.53 -1.15
N LEU A 40 4.10 33.54 -1.63
CA LEU A 40 3.46 32.35 -2.19
C LEU A 40 4.20 31.83 -3.43
N ILE A 41 4.58 32.74 -4.35
CA ILE A 41 5.37 32.39 -5.53
C ILE A 41 6.72 31.79 -5.11
N LEU A 42 7.36 32.36 -4.09
CA LEU A 42 8.63 31.88 -3.55
C LEU A 42 8.51 30.45 -2.97
N ILE A 43 7.42 30.16 -2.25
CA ILE A 43 7.13 28.83 -1.71
C ILE A 43 6.96 27.81 -2.85
N VAL A 44 6.23 28.18 -3.91
CA VAL A 44 6.04 27.30 -5.06
C VAL A 44 7.38 27.00 -5.74
N ILE A 45 8.21 28.01 -5.98
CA ILE A 45 9.53 27.83 -6.60
C ILE A 45 10.43 26.95 -5.72
N LEU A 46 10.48 27.20 -4.41
CA LEU A 46 11.26 26.36 -3.49
C LEU A 46 10.76 24.92 -3.48
N GLY A 47 9.44 24.71 -3.36
CA GLY A 47 8.85 23.38 -3.36
C GLY A 47 9.15 22.62 -4.65
N THR A 48 9.08 23.30 -5.79
CA THR A 48 9.39 22.73 -7.10
C THR A 48 10.88 22.37 -7.21
N ALA A 49 11.78 23.23 -6.74
CA ALA A 49 13.22 22.98 -6.74
C ALA A 49 13.60 21.81 -5.82
N VAL A 50 13.05 21.76 -4.60
CA VAL A 50 13.26 20.66 -3.65
C VAL A 50 12.70 19.34 -4.20
N GLY A 51 11.51 19.39 -4.82
CA GLY A 51 10.91 18.23 -5.48
C GLY A 51 11.76 17.71 -6.63
N PHE A 52 12.32 18.59 -7.46
CA PHE A 52 13.19 18.24 -8.57
C PHE A 52 14.51 17.60 -8.11
N LEU A 53 15.15 18.15 -7.07
CA LEU A 53 16.39 17.58 -6.51
C LEU A 53 16.15 16.20 -5.85
N ASN A 54 14.98 15.99 -5.25
CA ASN A 54 14.61 14.73 -4.63
C ASN A 54 13.91 13.76 -5.60
N PHE A 55 13.78 14.09 -6.88
CA PHE A 55 13.06 13.28 -7.87
C PHE A 55 13.57 11.84 -7.96
N LYS A 56 14.89 11.62 -7.78
CA LYS A 56 15.48 10.27 -7.76
C LYS A 56 15.05 9.40 -6.58
N LYS A 57 14.60 10.00 -5.47
CA LYS A 57 14.12 9.30 -4.26
C LYS A 57 12.60 9.18 -4.23
N ILE A 58 11.91 9.96 -5.05
CA ILE A 58 10.46 9.97 -5.18
C ILE A 58 10.07 8.81 -6.09
N SER A 59 9.73 7.68 -5.48
CA SER A 59 9.13 6.56 -6.21
C SER A 59 7.63 6.85 -6.41
N PRO A 60 7.16 7.10 -7.64
CA PRO A 60 5.74 7.36 -7.90
C PRO A 60 4.87 6.18 -7.45
N ALA A 61 5.40 4.95 -7.46
CA ALA A 61 4.71 3.76 -6.97
C ALA A 61 4.23 3.89 -5.50
N LYS A 62 4.92 4.65 -4.65
CA LYS A 62 4.49 4.89 -3.26
C LYS A 62 3.34 5.89 -3.14
N PHE A 63 3.21 6.81 -4.11
CA PHE A 63 2.13 7.80 -4.16
C PHE A 63 0.86 7.21 -4.78
N PHE A 64 1.00 6.32 -5.78
CA PHE A 64 -0.14 5.62 -6.40
C PHE A 64 -0.51 4.30 -5.71
N GLY A 65 0.31 3.77 -4.81
CA GLY A 65 0.05 2.50 -4.11
C GLY A 65 -1.16 2.51 -3.16
N ASN A 66 -1.59 3.70 -2.71
CA ASN A 66 -2.75 3.85 -1.83
C ASN A 66 -4.02 4.30 -2.57
N LEU A 67 -3.96 4.45 -3.89
CA LEU A 67 -5.16 4.68 -4.69
C LEU A 67 -5.85 3.31 -4.91
N PRO A 68 -7.13 3.15 -4.53
CA PRO A 68 -7.88 1.93 -4.77
C PRO A 68 -8.31 1.84 -6.25
N LEU A 69 -7.35 1.87 -7.18
CA LEU A 69 -7.57 1.43 -8.56
C LEU A 69 -7.48 -0.10 -8.59
N THR A 70 -8.53 -0.72 -8.05
CA THR A 70 -8.66 -2.17 -7.99
C THR A 70 -9.13 -2.72 -9.33
N LEU A 71 -8.21 -2.88 -10.28
CA LEU A 71 -8.35 -3.82 -11.41
C LEU A 71 -7.05 -4.60 -11.65
N VAL A 72 -6.33 -4.93 -10.58
CA VAL A 72 -5.26 -5.94 -10.61
C VAL A 72 -5.65 -7.05 -9.64
N PRO A 73 -5.67 -8.34 -10.08
CA PRO A 73 -5.96 -9.45 -9.19
C PRO A 73 -4.94 -9.45 -8.05
N LYS A 74 -5.42 -9.31 -6.82
CA LYS A 74 -4.63 -9.44 -5.59
C LYS A 74 -4.01 -10.85 -5.58
N GLN A 75 -2.78 -11.01 -6.06
CA GLN A 75 -2.05 -12.25 -5.84
C GLN A 75 -1.84 -12.39 -4.33
N ALA A 76 -2.52 -13.38 -3.76
CA ALA A 76 -2.63 -13.60 -2.33
C ALA A 76 -1.28 -13.99 -1.72
N THR A 77 -0.49 -13.02 -1.27
CA THR A 77 0.72 -13.26 -0.46
C THR A 77 0.37 -13.98 0.86
N GLU A 78 -0.84 -13.80 1.37
CA GLU A 78 -1.39 -14.53 2.53
C GLU A 78 -1.53 -16.05 2.29
N SER A 79 -1.64 -16.46 1.01
CA SER A 79 -1.80 -17.87 0.68
C SER A 79 -0.49 -18.64 0.81
N VAL A 80 0.68 -18.03 0.62
CA VAL A 80 1.96 -18.76 0.59
C VAL A 80 2.32 -19.29 1.98
N GLN A 81 2.23 -18.47 3.04
CA GLN A 81 2.52 -18.93 4.41
C GLN A 81 1.51 -19.98 4.90
N LYS A 82 0.21 -19.78 4.63
CA LYS A 82 -0.82 -20.77 4.97
C LYS A 82 -0.64 -22.09 4.19
N ARG A 83 -0.20 -22.02 2.92
CA ARG A 83 0.07 -23.18 2.06
C ARG A 83 1.27 -24.00 2.53
N VAL A 84 2.38 -23.35 2.89
CA VAL A 84 3.57 -24.04 3.43
C VAL A 84 3.20 -24.77 4.71
N SER A 85 2.45 -24.14 5.61
CA SER A 85 1.96 -24.79 6.84
C SER A 85 1.01 -25.96 6.56
N PHE A 86 0.11 -25.83 5.58
CA PHE A 86 -0.82 -26.92 5.22
C PHE A 86 -0.08 -28.11 4.60
N GLU A 87 0.86 -27.87 3.68
CA GLU A 87 1.66 -28.93 3.08
C GLU A 87 2.50 -29.67 4.13
N GLU A 88 3.08 -28.95 5.09
CA GLU A 88 3.82 -29.54 6.21
C GLU A 88 2.92 -30.38 7.12
N GLN A 89 1.72 -29.89 7.44
CA GLN A 89 0.73 -30.63 8.25
C GLN A 89 0.23 -31.91 7.55
N VAL A 90 -0.06 -31.85 6.25
CA VAL A 90 -0.46 -33.03 5.50
C VAL A 90 0.71 -34.03 5.40
N LYS A 91 1.94 -33.55 5.19
CA LYS A 91 3.14 -34.41 5.19
C LYS A 91 3.40 -35.04 6.55
N SER A 92 3.20 -34.34 7.67
CA SER A 92 3.40 -34.93 9.00
C SER A 92 2.35 -36.01 9.28
N LEU A 93 1.08 -35.74 8.98
CA LEU A 93 -0.01 -36.72 9.19
C LEU A 93 0.12 -37.97 8.30
N LEU A 94 0.68 -37.83 7.09
CA LEU A 94 0.92 -38.97 6.19
C LEU A 94 2.15 -39.80 6.56
N LYS A 95 3.17 -39.19 7.20
CA LYS A 95 4.36 -39.91 7.70
C LYS A 95 4.00 -40.94 8.76
N ASP A 96 3.07 -40.60 9.63
CA ASP A 96 2.58 -41.51 10.68
C ASP A 96 1.75 -42.66 10.10
N SER A 97 1.26 -42.52 8.86
CA SER A 97 0.33 -43.45 8.24
C SER A 97 0.87 -44.18 7.02
N SER A 98 2.12 -44.64 7.01
CA SER A 98 2.71 -45.62 6.06
C SER A 98 2.50 -45.40 4.54
N ALA A 99 1.91 -44.27 4.12
CA ALA A 99 1.52 -43.97 2.75
C ALA A 99 2.64 -43.15 2.13
N VAL A 100 3.58 -43.89 1.52
CA VAL A 100 4.77 -43.43 0.82
C VAL A 100 4.50 -42.17 -0.02
N VAL A 101 5.11 -41.06 0.41
CA VAL A 101 5.01 -39.73 -0.21
C VAL A 101 5.90 -39.67 -1.45
N ALA A 102 5.30 -39.73 -2.64
CA ALA A 102 6.01 -39.55 -3.91
C ALA A 102 5.53 -38.24 -4.57
N LYS A 103 6.19 -37.13 -4.21
CA LYS A 103 6.02 -35.80 -4.83
C LYS A 103 4.69 -35.08 -4.49
N SER A 104 4.84 -33.89 -3.93
CA SER A 104 3.77 -32.90 -3.81
C SER A 104 3.91 -31.88 -4.95
N GLU A 105 2.83 -31.67 -5.70
CA GLU A 105 2.75 -30.62 -6.71
C GLU A 105 1.63 -29.65 -6.29
N THR A 106 1.99 -28.37 -6.14
CA THR A 106 1.01 -27.33 -5.84
C THR A 106 0.37 -26.88 -7.15
N THR A 107 -0.93 -27.09 -7.30
CA THR A 107 -1.68 -26.58 -8.45
C THR A 107 -2.05 -25.12 -8.21
N ALA A 108 -2.07 -24.30 -9.27
CA ALA A 108 -2.29 -22.83 -9.23
C ALA A 108 -3.55 -22.37 -8.46
N GLU A 109 -4.50 -23.28 -8.22
CA GLU A 109 -5.80 -23.06 -7.58
C GLU A 109 -5.80 -23.27 -6.05
N GLY A 110 -4.63 -23.43 -5.41
CA GLY A 110 -4.56 -23.66 -3.95
C GLY A 110 -4.99 -25.07 -3.54
N SER A 111 -4.94 -26.02 -4.48
CA SER A 111 -5.12 -27.45 -4.23
C SER A 111 -3.76 -28.16 -4.21
N LEU A 112 -3.58 -29.08 -3.27
CA LEU A 112 -2.35 -29.85 -3.10
C LEU A 112 -2.53 -31.22 -3.74
N LEU A 113 -1.75 -31.51 -4.78
CA LEU A 113 -1.69 -32.84 -5.39
C LEU A 113 -0.57 -33.63 -4.71
N ILE A 114 -0.90 -34.77 -4.12
CA ILE A 114 0.08 -35.74 -3.61
C ILE A 114 -0.05 -36.99 -4.47
N THR A 115 1.07 -37.45 -5.02
CA THR A 115 1.12 -38.77 -5.67
C THR A 115 1.63 -39.78 -4.64
N ALA A 116 0.86 -40.84 -4.38
CA ALA A 116 1.30 -41.94 -3.52
C ALA A 116 2.14 -42.94 -4.33
N GLY A 117 2.97 -43.73 -3.66
CA GLY A 117 3.96 -44.65 -4.27
C GLY A 117 3.45 -45.61 -5.37
N GLU A 118 2.14 -45.88 -5.49
CA GLU A 118 1.54 -46.67 -6.58
C GLU A 118 1.01 -45.84 -7.77
N GLY A 119 1.28 -44.54 -7.81
CA GLY A 119 0.75 -43.64 -8.86
C GLY A 119 -0.66 -43.12 -8.59
N THR A 120 -1.24 -43.43 -7.43
CA THR A 120 -2.53 -42.88 -6.98
C THR A 120 -2.42 -41.36 -6.82
N LYS A 121 -3.30 -40.63 -7.52
CA LYS A 121 -3.35 -39.16 -7.48
C LYS A 121 -4.35 -38.70 -6.42
N ILE A 122 -3.88 -37.92 -5.45
CA ILE A 122 -4.71 -37.45 -4.33
C ILE A 122 -4.74 -35.92 -4.35
N TYR A 123 -5.93 -35.34 -4.54
CA TYR A 123 -6.13 -33.90 -4.54
C TYR A 123 -6.72 -33.46 -3.21
N PHE A 124 -5.94 -32.71 -2.42
CA PHE A 124 -6.36 -32.10 -1.16
C PHE A 124 -6.85 -30.67 -1.37
N ASN A 125 -7.81 -30.28 -0.55
CA ASN A 125 -8.37 -28.93 -0.50
C ASN A 125 -7.79 -28.16 0.69
N ALA A 126 -7.06 -27.07 0.43
CA ALA A 126 -6.46 -26.23 1.47
C ALA A 126 -7.48 -25.40 2.28
N SER A 127 -8.75 -25.42 1.88
CA SER A 127 -9.85 -24.73 2.59
C SER A 127 -10.47 -25.60 3.70
N ARG A 128 -10.19 -26.91 3.71
CA ARG A 128 -10.73 -27.87 4.69
C ARG A 128 -9.65 -28.35 5.65
N ASP A 129 -10.05 -28.93 6.77
CA ASP A 129 -9.13 -29.47 7.77
C ASP A 129 -8.25 -30.60 7.15
N PRO A 130 -6.91 -30.50 7.22
CA PRO A 130 -6.03 -31.56 6.75
C PRO A 130 -6.19 -32.88 7.50
N ALA A 131 -6.49 -32.84 8.81
CA ALA A 131 -6.64 -34.05 9.61
C ALA A 131 -7.83 -34.90 9.15
N GLU A 132 -9.00 -34.28 9.00
CA GLU A 132 -10.21 -34.94 8.50
C GLU A 132 -10.01 -35.55 7.10
N GLN A 133 -9.33 -34.83 6.20
CA GLN A 133 -9.04 -35.31 4.85
C GLN A 133 -8.11 -36.53 4.86
N VAL A 134 -7.08 -36.54 5.70
CA VAL A 134 -6.16 -37.68 5.83
C VAL A 134 -6.86 -38.89 6.46
N THR A 135 -7.68 -38.71 7.50
CA THR A 135 -8.46 -39.81 8.10
C THR A 135 -9.47 -40.40 7.11
N THR A 136 -10.12 -39.56 6.32
CA THR A 136 -11.05 -40.02 5.27
C THR A 136 -10.31 -40.78 4.18
N LEU A 137 -9.16 -40.28 3.74
CA LEU A 137 -8.31 -40.97 2.78
C LEU A 137 -7.90 -42.36 3.28
N GLN A 138 -7.46 -42.47 4.53
CA GLN A 138 -7.10 -43.76 5.14
C GLN A 138 -8.28 -44.73 5.12
N THR A 139 -9.47 -44.25 5.52
CA THR A 139 -10.69 -45.07 5.50
C THR A 139 -11.02 -45.59 4.09
N VAL A 140 -10.88 -44.73 3.08
CA VAL A 140 -11.13 -45.08 1.66
C VAL A 140 -10.12 -46.10 1.15
N LEU A 141 -8.83 -45.90 1.44
CA LEU A 141 -7.76 -46.83 1.05
C LEU A 141 -7.91 -48.17 1.76
N SER A 142 -8.25 -48.19 3.05
CA SER A 142 -8.53 -49.42 3.81
C SER A 142 -9.73 -50.16 3.23
N LYS A 143 -10.82 -49.45 2.92
CA LYS A 143 -12.00 -50.06 2.31
C LYS A 143 -11.71 -50.61 0.91
N ALA A 144 -11.00 -49.87 0.08
CA ALA A 144 -10.62 -50.32 -1.26
C ALA A 144 -9.71 -51.56 -1.22
N LYS A 145 -8.79 -51.63 -0.24
CA LYS A 145 -7.95 -52.80 0.01
C LYS A 145 -8.76 -54.03 0.43
N ILE A 146 -9.77 -53.86 1.29
CA ILE A 146 -10.70 -54.93 1.68
C ILE A 146 -11.51 -55.41 0.46
N ASP A 147 -11.96 -54.47 -0.37
CA ASP A 147 -12.77 -54.75 -1.57
C ASP A 147 -11.93 -55.27 -2.76
N GLY A 148 -10.61 -55.37 -2.62
CA GLY A 148 -9.70 -55.80 -3.68
C GLY A 148 -9.62 -54.84 -4.88
N LYS A 149 -10.02 -53.57 -4.71
CA LYS A 149 -10.01 -52.55 -5.77
C LYS A 149 -8.79 -51.64 -5.61
N GLN A 150 -8.05 -51.41 -6.70
CA GLN A 150 -6.97 -50.43 -6.71
C GLN A 150 -7.55 -49.03 -6.88
N VAL A 151 -7.06 -48.04 -6.13
CA VAL A 151 -7.53 -46.65 -6.23
C VAL A 151 -6.58 -45.87 -7.13
N LYS A 152 -7.10 -45.33 -8.24
CA LYS A 152 -6.34 -44.49 -9.18
C LYS A 152 -6.34 -43.02 -8.78
N LYS A 153 -7.48 -42.50 -8.31
CA LYS A 153 -7.64 -41.09 -7.97
C LYS A 153 -8.59 -40.88 -6.80
N VAL A 154 -8.24 -39.95 -5.92
CA VAL A 154 -9.09 -39.44 -4.84
C VAL A 154 -9.09 -37.91 -4.90
N ASP A 155 -10.26 -37.29 -4.99
CA ASP A 155 -10.40 -35.83 -5.10
C ASP A 155 -11.26 -35.27 -3.95
N PHE A 156 -10.64 -34.49 -3.07
CA PHE A 156 -11.26 -33.79 -1.94
C PHE A 156 -11.65 -32.34 -2.26
N ARG A 157 -11.47 -31.88 -3.50
CA ARG A 157 -11.82 -30.50 -3.88
C ARG A 157 -13.33 -30.27 -3.99
N PHE A 158 -14.10 -31.34 -4.14
CA PHE A 158 -15.56 -31.29 -4.27
C PHE A 158 -16.26 -31.50 -2.92
N ASP A 159 -17.54 -31.09 -2.84
CA ASP A 159 -18.36 -31.31 -1.64
C ASP A 159 -18.57 -32.78 -1.31
N LYS A 160 -18.65 -33.63 -2.34
CA LYS A 160 -18.67 -35.09 -2.21
C LYS A 160 -17.31 -35.65 -2.63
N LEU A 161 -16.79 -36.59 -1.85
CA LEU A 161 -15.57 -37.29 -2.20
C LEU A 161 -15.71 -38.01 -3.55
N VAL A 162 -14.79 -37.78 -4.47
CA VAL A 162 -14.73 -38.49 -5.75
C VAL A 162 -13.60 -39.50 -5.70
N VAL A 163 -13.92 -40.77 -5.92
CA VAL A 163 -12.97 -41.89 -5.94
C VAL A 163 -13.04 -42.59 -7.29
N GLU A 164 -11.89 -42.78 -7.92
CA GLU A 164 -11.73 -43.49 -9.19
C GLU A 164 -10.89 -44.76 -8.97
N TYR A 165 -11.36 -45.89 -9.49
CA TYR A 165 -10.75 -47.22 -9.37
C TYR A 165 -10.08 -47.66 -10.68
#